data_AF-A0A7C7G1V0-F1
#
_entry.id   AF-A0A7C7G1V0-F1
#
_cell.length_a   1.000
_cell.length_b   1.000
_cell.length_c   1.000
_cell.angle_alpha   90.00
_cell.angle_beta   90.00
_cell.angle_gamma   90.00
#
_symmetry.space_group_name_H-M   'P 1'
#
loop_
_entity.id
_entity.type
_entity.pdbx_description
1 polymer ?
#
loop_
_entity_poly.entity_id
_entity_poly.type
_entity_poly.pdbx_seq_one_letter_code
_entity_poly.pdbx_strand_id
1 'polypeptide(L)'
;MEFNLCYKTYPFKISQGACKRFFEQTGLDLQTVFITYLCKFHETKGMMSGDRFIALSNLYPRDIACKAMYHMVKEEVTGVSMAELEDASFRVGWTASENDDQLSDPWPLIMVDISVKINTYYSENLDEKKTITSAE
;
A
#
# COMPACT_ATOMS: atom_id res chain seq x y z
N MET A 1 6.98 8.98 1.24
CA MET A 1 6.60 8.22 0.02
C MET A 1 5.21 8.68 -0.39
N GLU A 2 4.73 8.35 -1.58
CA GLU A 2 3.38 8.72 -2.03
C GLU A 2 2.75 7.65 -2.93
N PHE A 3 1.42 7.59 -3.02
CA PHE A 3 0.68 6.74 -3.96
C PHE A 3 -0.48 7.50 -4.62
N ASN A 4 -0.86 7.09 -5.84
CA ASN A 4 -1.98 7.64 -6.58
C ASN A 4 -3.25 6.83 -6.31
N LEU A 5 -4.36 7.50 -5.99
CA LEU A 5 -5.66 6.84 -5.80
C LEU A 5 -6.81 7.74 -6.25
N CYS A 6 -7.38 7.40 -7.40
CA CYS A 6 -8.52 8.02 -8.09
C CYS A 6 -8.39 9.52 -8.38
N TYR A 7 -8.43 10.34 -7.33
CA TYR A 7 -8.56 11.78 -7.45
C TYR A 7 -7.25 12.53 -7.23
N LYS A 8 -6.32 11.94 -6.48
CA LYS A 8 -5.11 12.62 -6.04
C LYS A 8 -4.01 11.66 -5.61
N THR A 9 -2.85 12.25 -5.39
CA THR A 9 -1.67 11.64 -4.80
C THR A 9 -1.71 11.83 -3.28
N TYR A 10 -1.45 10.75 -2.54
CA TYR A 10 -1.45 10.73 -1.08
C TYR A 10 -0.03 10.48 -0.58
N PRO A 11 0.57 11.44 0.15
CA PRO A 11 1.81 11.14 0.85
C PRO A 11 1.50 10.19 2.01
N PHE A 12 2.42 9.27 2.26
CA PHE A 12 2.28 8.26 3.29
C PHE A 12 3.63 7.91 3.92
N LYS A 13 3.54 7.39 5.14
CA LYS A 13 4.67 6.87 5.90
C LYS A 13 4.26 5.62 6.66
N ILE A 14 5.13 4.61 6.63
CA ILE A 14 5.02 3.47 7.53
C ILE A 14 5.67 3.84 8.87
N SER A 15 4.87 3.87 9.93
CA SER A 15 5.32 4.21 11.29
C SER A 15 4.82 3.20 12.30
N GLN A 16 5.44 3.17 13.48
CA GLN A 16 4.97 2.33 14.59
C GLN A 16 3.52 2.68 14.98
N GLY A 17 3.14 3.96 14.91
CA GLY A 17 1.78 4.42 15.17
C GLY A 17 0.78 3.88 14.15
N ALA A 18 1.13 3.91 12.87
CA ALA A 18 0.32 3.34 11.80
C ALA A 18 0.12 1.82 11.99
N CYS A 19 1.20 1.08 12.26
CA CYS A 19 1.14 -0.36 12.50
C CYS A 19 0.24 -0.71 13.70
N LYS A 20 0.40 0.01 14.82
CA LYS A 20 -0.38 -0.24 16.04
C LYS A 20 -1.89 -0.02 15.80
N ARG A 21 -2.27 1.13 15.24
CA ARG A 21 -3.70 1.46 15.03
C ARG A 21 -4.35 0.56 13.98
N PHE A 22 -3.60 0.16 12.95
CA PHE A 22 -4.08 -0.81 11.99
C PHE A 22 -4.34 -2.18 12.66
N PHE A 23 -3.40 -2.67 13.47
CA PHE A 23 -3.56 -3.92 14.21
C PHE A 23 -4.75 -3.87 15.17
N GLU A 24 -4.91 -2.78 15.93
CA GLU A 24 -6.05 -2.60 16.85
C GLU A 24 -7.41 -2.68 16.14
N GLN A 25 -7.50 -2.30 14.86
CA GLN A 25 -8.75 -2.31 14.10
C GLN A 25 -9.00 -3.59 13.31
N THR A 26 -7.96 -4.35 12.97
CA THR A 26 -8.05 -5.46 12.01
C THR A 26 -7.56 -6.79 12.57
N GLY A 27 -6.76 -6.78 13.63
CA GLY A 27 -6.01 -7.94 14.11
C GLY A 27 -4.87 -8.38 13.19
N LEU A 28 -4.57 -7.63 12.13
CA LEU A 28 -3.55 -7.94 11.13
C LEU A 28 -2.30 -7.07 11.33
N ASP A 29 -1.14 -7.62 11.02
CA ASP A 29 0.10 -6.86 10.99
C ASP A 29 0.25 -6.12 9.65
N LEU A 30 0.48 -4.80 9.71
CA LEU A 30 0.49 -3.92 8.54
C LEU A 30 1.62 -4.27 7.56
N GLN A 31 2.81 -4.59 8.08
CA GLN A 31 3.96 -4.96 7.25
C GLN A 31 3.72 -6.30 6.55
N THR A 32 3.13 -7.25 7.28
CA THR A 32 2.74 -8.57 6.75
C THR A 32 1.71 -8.44 5.63
N VAL A 33 0.76 -7.51 5.74
CA VAL A 33 -0.18 -7.21 4.66
C VAL A 33 0.57 -6.79 3.38
N PHE A 34 1.49 -5.82 3.48
CA PHE A 34 2.24 -5.34 2.31
C PHE A 34 3.18 -6.39 1.72
N ILE A 35 3.92 -7.13 2.55
CA ILE A 35 4.81 -8.18 2.03
C ILE A 35 4.00 -9.29 1.34
N THR A 36 2.78 -9.59 1.82
CA THR A 36 1.88 -10.55 1.16
C THR A 36 1.51 -10.10 -0.26
N TYR A 37 1.18 -8.82 -0.47
CA TYR A 37 0.93 -8.26 -1.80
C TYR A 37 2.16 -8.37 -2.71
N LEU A 38 3.34 -8.04 -2.19
CA LEU A 38 4.59 -8.11 -2.95
C LEU A 38 4.90 -9.56 -3.38
N CYS A 39 4.83 -10.51 -2.45
CA CYS A 39 5.03 -11.94 -2.72
C CYS A 39 4.03 -12.45 -3.76
N LYS A 40 2.73 -12.17 -3.58
CA LYS A 40 1.70 -12.60 -4.53
C LYS A 40 1.89 -11.97 -5.91
N PHE A 41 2.31 -10.71 -5.98
CA PHE A 41 2.62 -10.05 -7.25
C PHE A 41 3.76 -10.74 -8.00
N HIS A 42 4.77 -11.23 -7.29
CA HIS A 42 5.85 -12.04 -7.88
C HIS A 42 5.39 -13.44 -8.29
N GLU A 43 4.61 -14.13 -7.46
CA GLU A 43 4.04 -15.46 -7.75
C GLU A 43 3.16 -15.47 -9.01
N THR A 44 2.48 -14.36 -9.27
CA THR A 44 1.54 -14.21 -10.40
C THR A 44 2.24 -13.80 -11.71
N LYS A 45 3.58 -13.78 -11.73
CA LYS A 45 4.34 -13.46 -12.95
C LYS A 45 4.06 -14.48 -14.05
N GLY A 46 3.69 -13.99 -15.23
CA GLY A 46 3.35 -14.83 -16.39
C GLY A 46 1.88 -15.27 -16.45
N MET A 47 1.06 -14.94 -15.45
CA MET A 47 -0.39 -15.09 -15.54
C MET A 47 -0.99 -14.02 -16.46
N MET A 48 -2.19 -14.30 -17.00
CA MET A 48 -2.97 -13.27 -17.68
C MET A 48 -3.33 -12.14 -16.70
N SER A 49 -3.40 -10.90 -17.20
CA SER A 49 -3.63 -9.72 -16.35
C SER A 49 -4.89 -9.84 -15.49
N GLY A 50 -5.99 -10.37 -16.03
CA GLY A 50 -7.22 -10.61 -15.28
C GLY A 50 -7.04 -11.56 -14.09
N ASP A 51 -6.43 -12.73 -14.32
CA ASP A 51 -6.17 -13.73 -13.28
C ASP A 51 -5.26 -13.18 -12.18
N ARG A 52 -4.27 -12.37 -12.60
CA ARG A 52 -3.38 -11.67 -11.67
C ARG A 52 -4.12 -10.70 -10.77
N PHE A 53 -5.04 -9.90 -11.31
CA PHE A 53 -5.84 -8.96 -10.50
C PHE A 53 -6.81 -9.68 -9.56
N ILE A 54 -7.41 -10.77 -10.01
CA ILE A 54 -8.26 -11.61 -9.16
C ILE A 54 -7.42 -12.17 -8.00
N ALA A 55 -6.24 -12.70 -8.27
CA ALA A 55 -5.35 -13.26 -7.26
C ALA A 55 -4.92 -12.22 -6.20
N LEU A 56 -4.65 -10.98 -6.62
CA LEU A 56 -4.32 -9.88 -5.70
C LEU A 56 -5.54 -9.41 -4.90
N SER A 57 -6.69 -9.27 -5.55
CA SER A 57 -7.94 -8.83 -4.89
C SER A 57 -8.44 -9.81 -3.83
N ASN A 58 -8.10 -11.10 -3.98
CA ASN A 58 -8.48 -12.16 -3.04
C ASN A 58 -7.59 -12.24 -1.80
N LEU A 59 -6.48 -11.50 -1.72
CA LEU A 59 -5.61 -11.52 -0.54
C LEU A 59 -6.32 -10.94 0.69
N TYR A 60 -6.94 -9.78 0.51
CA TYR A 60 -7.65 -9.08 1.57
C TYR A 60 -8.85 -8.33 1.01
N PRO A 61 -9.95 -8.20 1.79
CA PRO A 61 -11.06 -7.33 1.41
C PRO A 61 -10.62 -5.87 1.21
N ARG A 62 -11.31 -5.13 0.32
CA ARG A 62 -11.05 -3.70 0.08
C ARG A 62 -11.02 -2.86 1.37
N ASP A 63 -11.85 -3.19 2.35
CA ASP A 63 -11.87 -2.55 3.67
C ASP A 63 -10.49 -2.60 4.37
N ILE A 64 -9.80 -3.75 4.31
CA ILE A 64 -8.46 -3.89 4.89
C ILE A 64 -7.44 -3.02 4.13
N ALA A 65 -7.52 -2.99 2.80
CA ALA A 65 -6.67 -2.12 1.99
C ALA A 65 -6.90 -0.63 2.32
N CYS A 66 -8.17 -0.22 2.47
CA CYS A 66 -8.52 1.15 2.86
C CYS A 66 -7.95 1.52 4.23
N LYS A 67 -8.09 0.63 5.22
CA LYS A 67 -7.52 0.84 6.56
C LYS A 67 -6.00 0.92 6.53
N ALA A 68 -5.35 0.06 5.76
CA ALA A 68 -3.90 0.08 5.60
C ALA A 68 -3.42 1.43 5.01
N MET A 69 -4.04 1.87 3.89
CA MET A 69 -3.76 3.17 3.28
C MET A 69 -4.03 4.33 4.26
N TYR A 70 -5.18 4.33 4.92
CA TYR A 70 -5.60 5.38 5.85
C TYR A 70 -4.61 5.60 6.98
N HIS A 71 -4.20 4.52 7.66
CA HIS A 71 -3.33 4.64 8.83
C HIS A 71 -1.93 5.12 8.49
N MET A 72 -1.46 4.90 7.26
CA MET A 72 -0.18 5.45 6.78
C MET A 72 -0.30 6.88 6.27
N VAL A 73 -1.39 7.22 5.60
CA VAL A 73 -1.63 8.60 5.09
C VAL A 73 -1.83 9.56 6.25
N LYS A 74 -2.55 9.15 7.30
CA LYS A 74 -2.80 9.99 8.48
C LYS A 74 -1.56 10.37 9.28
N GLU A 75 -0.44 9.68 9.08
CA GLU A 75 0.83 10.06 9.70
C GLU A 75 1.46 11.30 9.03
N GLU A 76 1.09 11.58 7.78
CA GLU A 76 1.66 12.68 6.98
C GLU A 76 0.63 13.78 6.71
N VAL A 77 -0.65 13.44 6.63
CA VAL A 77 -1.73 14.37 6.22
C VAL A 77 -2.79 14.49 7.30
N THR A 78 -3.04 15.72 7.73
CA THR A 78 -4.21 16.05 8.55
C THR A 78 -5.44 16.29 7.66
N GLY A 79 -6.60 15.78 8.06
CA GLY A 79 -7.87 16.02 7.35
C GLY A 79 -8.32 14.93 6.37
N VAL A 80 -7.47 13.95 6.03
CA VAL A 80 -7.92 12.77 5.26
C VAL A 80 -8.86 11.92 6.12
N SER A 81 -10.02 11.59 5.54
CA SER A 81 -11.02 10.72 6.17
C SER A 81 -10.94 9.30 5.61
N MET A 82 -11.42 8.30 6.37
CA MET A 82 -11.52 6.93 5.87
C MET A 82 -12.48 6.87 4.66
N ALA A 83 -13.61 7.57 4.74
CA ALA A 83 -14.64 7.60 3.69
C ALA A 83 -14.09 8.09 2.35
N GLU A 84 -13.12 9.01 2.37
CA GLU A 84 -12.43 9.49 1.17
C GLU A 84 -11.64 8.38 0.47
N LEU A 85 -10.88 7.57 1.23
CA LEU A 85 -10.12 6.45 0.68
C LEU A 85 -11.04 5.30 0.25
N GLU A 86 -12.16 5.09 0.96
CA GLU A 86 -13.18 4.12 0.58
C GLU A 86 -13.88 4.50 -0.74
N ASP A 87 -14.27 5.77 -0.92
CA ASP A 87 -14.85 6.27 -2.17
C ASP A 87 -13.83 6.23 -3.31
N ALA A 88 -12.60 6.68 -3.05
CA ALA A 88 -11.55 6.67 -4.06
C ALA A 88 -11.21 5.24 -4.52
N SER A 89 -11.06 4.28 -3.59
CA SER A 89 -10.84 2.85 -3.91
C SER A 89 -12.04 2.15 -4.54
N PHE A 90 -13.24 2.72 -4.45
CA PHE A 90 -14.41 2.22 -5.16
C PHE A 90 -14.47 2.71 -6.62
N ARG A 91 -13.91 3.89 -6.92
CA ARG A 91 -14.01 4.55 -8.22
C ARG A 91 -12.84 4.34 -9.15
N VAL A 92 -11.77 3.72 -8.67
CA VAL A 92 -10.68 3.24 -9.53
C VAL A 92 -11.18 2.22 -10.56
N GLY A 93 -10.42 2.06 -11.63
CA GLY A 93 -10.65 1.07 -12.66
C GLY A 93 -10.51 -0.36 -12.12
N TRP A 94 -10.90 -1.32 -12.96
CA TRP A 94 -10.84 -2.76 -12.61
C TRP A 94 -9.60 -3.43 -13.20
N THR A 95 -8.96 -2.76 -14.16
CA THR A 95 -7.73 -3.18 -14.84
C THR A 95 -6.75 -2.03 -14.79
N ALA A 96 -5.45 -2.33 -14.93
CA ALA A 96 -4.42 -1.31 -15.07
C ALA A 96 -4.81 -0.28 -16.13
N SER A 97 -4.62 1.00 -15.82
CA SER A 97 -4.88 2.07 -16.75
C SER A 97 -3.74 2.19 -17.77
N GLU A 98 -4.08 2.59 -18.99
CA GLU A 98 -3.11 2.94 -20.03
C GLU A 98 -2.70 4.43 -19.95
N ASN A 99 -3.26 5.16 -18.98
CA ASN A 99 -3.05 6.60 -18.82
C ASN A 99 -1.76 6.87 -18.03
N ASP A 100 -1.08 7.95 -18.40
CA ASP A 100 0.20 8.34 -17.79
C ASP A 100 0.10 8.69 -16.29
N ASP A 101 -1.08 9.08 -15.80
CA ASP A 101 -1.27 9.52 -14.41
C ASP A 101 -1.47 8.37 -13.40
N GLN A 102 -1.77 7.16 -13.87
CA GLN A 102 -2.05 5.96 -13.05
C GLN A 102 -3.11 6.17 -11.95
N LEU A 103 -3.89 7.26 -12.02
CA LEU A 103 -4.86 7.60 -10.97
C LEU A 103 -6.04 6.62 -10.94
N SER A 104 -6.31 5.99 -12.09
CA SER A 104 -7.40 5.03 -12.26
C SER A 104 -6.98 3.57 -12.06
N ASP A 105 -5.77 3.31 -11.58
CA ASP A 105 -5.30 1.95 -11.35
C ASP A 105 -6.10 1.25 -10.24
N PRO A 106 -6.40 -0.06 -10.41
CA PRO A 106 -7.20 -0.81 -9.48
C PRO A 106 -6.50 -0.87 -8.11
N TRP A 107 -7.28 -0.75 -7.04
CA TRP A 107 -6.76 -0.71 -5.66
C TRP A 107 -5.79 -1.84 -5.28
N PRO A 108 -5.89 -3.09 -5.80
CA PRO A 108 -4.89 -4.13 -5.50
C PRO A 108 -3.51 -3.81 -6.09
N LEU A 109 -3.44 -3.10 -7.23
CA LEU A 109 -2.18 -2.63 -7.78
C LEU A 109 -1.59 -1.49 -6.96
N ILE A 110 -2.43 -0.61 -6.44
CA ILE A 110 -2.00 0.46 -5.53
C ILE A 110 -1.36 -0.16 -4.28
N MET A 111 -1.93 -1.23 -3.74
CA MET A 111 -1.32 -1.96 -2.62
C MET A 111 0.05 -2.54 -2.97
N VAL A 112 0.23 -3.05 -4.20
CA VAL A 112 1.53 -3.55 -4.68
C VAL A 112 2.54 -2.41 -4.83
N ASP A 113 2.16 -1.28 -5.44
CA ASP A 113 3.01 -0.11 -5.60
C ASP A 113 3.51 0.40 -4.23
N ILE A 114 2.60 0.52 -3.27
CA ILE A 114 2.94 0.86 -1.89
C ILE A 114 3.92 -0.16 -1.31
N SER A 115 3.69 -1.47 -1.48
CA SER A 115 4.60 -2.51 -0.99
C SER A 115 6.00 -2.38 -1.57
N VAL A 116 6.12 -2.09 -2.87
CA VAL A 116 7.41 -1.87 -3.53
C VAL A 116 8.10 -0.66 -2.90
N LYS A 117 7.39 0.46 -2.74
CA LYS A 117 7.92 1.69 -2.13
C LYS A 117 8.40 1.47 -0.70
N ILE A 118 7.63 0.75 0.12
CA ILE A 118 8.01 0.38 1.49
C ILE A 118 9.27 -0.50 1.49
N ASN A 119 9.33 -1.51 0.63
CA ASN A 119 10.47 -2.41 0.54
C ASN A 119 11.74 -1.68 0.11
N THR A 120 11.64 -0.79 -0.89
CA THR A 120 12.74 0.08 -1.33
C THR A 120 13.21 0.98 -0.20
N TYR A 121 12.28 1.66 0.49
CA TYR A 121 12.61 2.51 1.63
C TYR A 121 13.41 1.75 2.69
N TYR A 122 12.96 0.58 3.13
CA TYR A 122 13.73 -0.19 4.10
C TYR A 122 15.07 -0.66 3.54
N SER A 123 15.12 -1.12 2.29
CA SER A 123 16.36 -1.61 1.67
C SER A 123 17.43 -0.52 1.60
N GLU A 124 17.05 0.71 1.23
CA GLU A 124 17.96 1.86 1.13
C GLU A 124 18.35 2.44 2.50
N ASN A 125 17.46 2.39 3.49
CA ASN A 125 17.69 2.98 4.82
C ASN A 125 18.23 1.96 5.86
N LEU A 126 18.44 0.70 5.48
CA LEU A 126 19.01 -0.33 6.36
C LEU A 126 20.51 -0.12 6.60
N ASP A 127 21.24 0.41 5.61
CA ASP A 127 22.68 0.64 5.73
C ASP A 127 23.01 1.85 6.61
N GLU A 128 22.18 2.91 6.59
CA GLU A 128 22.34 4.07 7.47
C GLU A 128 22.20 3.72 8.96
N LYS A 129 21.34 2.75 9.29
CA LYS A 129 21.12 2.33 10.69
C LYS A 129 22.30 1.56 11.28
N LYS A 130 23.03 0.78 10.47
CA LYS A 130 24.20 0.02 10.94
C LYS A 130 25.34 0.93 11.39
N THR A 131 25.51 2.08 10.73
CA THR A 131 26.59 3.03 11.04
C THR A 131 26.38 3.71 12.40
N ILE A 132 25.12 3.95 12.80
CA ILE A 132 24.79 4.64 14.05
C ILE A 132 25.07 3.75 15.28
N THR A 133 24.76 2.44 15.21
CA THR A 133 25.03 1.49 16.31
C THR A 133 26.47 0.98 16.38
N SER A 134 27.29 1.21 15.35
CA SER A 134 28.69 0.76 15.33
C SER A 134 29.67 1.84 15.81
N ALA A 135 29.16 3.00 16.25
CA ALA A 135 29.93 4.15 16.70
C ALA A 135 29.92 4.35 18.23
N GLU A 136 29.46 3.36 19.00
CA GLU A 136 29.49 3.33 20.47
C GLU A 136 30.47 2.26 20.99
#